data_AF-A0A428SRQ6-F1
#
_entry.id   AF-A0A428SRQ6-F1
#
_cell.length_a   1.000
_cell.length_b   1.000
_cell.length_c   1.000
_cell.angle_alpha   90.00
_cell.angle_beta   90.00
_cell.angle_gamma   90.00
#
_symmetry.space_group_name_H-M   'P 1'
#
loop_
_entity.id
_entity.type
_entity.pdbx_description
1 polymer ?
#
loop_
_entity_poly.entity_id
_entity_poly.type
_entity_poly.pdbx_seq_one_letter_code
_entity_poly.pdbx_strand_id
1 'polypeptide(L)'
;MLGNVESIYRTDAAKIYQIMASTTEQPYLVMFHFLWNSNPHFGLATATTPYSLQEIREMTQEMRPQLNARCTDLLDIITVSGVHPLWQYKVVFLHRTVREYIEGQTAKEILGQWISQAKEQFNPDIYICHSLVAQIKRAPLKPQYLAEQGTVSQLIKQFAHSARRVQDTLGDPQVKLLNELEATLESYRRSQAAHATTYHTSFWYSKATFMQWADKENLSLYVSARANTDPSVVEDLNQPRLAMRRNTLEFGPGSK
;
A
#
# COMPACT_ATOMS: atom_id res chain seq x y z
N MET A 1 -26.11 14.14 -5.00
CA MET A 1 -24.76 14.14 -5.58
C MET A 1 -24.51 12.89 -6.43
N LEU A 2 -24.71 11.68 -5.90
CA LEU A 2 -24.49 10.43 -6.66
C LEU A 2 -25.51 10.13 -7.78
N GLY A 3 -26.65 10.82 -7.84
CA GLY A 3 -27.68 10.60 -8.86
C GLY A 3 -27.25 10.90 -10.30
N ASN A 4 -26.16 11.66 -10.48
CA ASN A 4 -25.65 12.05 -11.80
C ASN A 4 -24.67 11.03 -12.40
N VAL A 5 -24.28 9.99 -11.64
CA VAL A 5 -23.39 8.94 -12.13
C VAL A 5 -24.18 8.03 -13.07
N GLU A 6 -23.74 7.97 -14.33
CA GLU A 6 -24.32 7.08 -15.35
C GLU A 6 -24.28 5.63 -14.89
N SER A 7 -25.32 4.86 -15.22
CA SER A 7 -25.49 3.48 -14.74
C SER A 7 -24.29 2.59 -15.06
N ILE A 8 -23.67 2.79 -16.22
CA ILE A 8 -22.48 2.05 -16.67
C ILE A 8 -21.25 2.27 -15.79
N TYR A 9 -21.16 3.39 -15.06
CA TYR A 9 -20.01 3.72 -14.22
C TYR A 9 -20.26 3.47 -12.74
N ARG A 10 -21.49 3.13 -12.32
CA ARG A 10 -21.87 3.04 -10.90
C ARG A 10 -20.99 2.09 -10.09
N THR A 11 -20.65 0.92 -10.64
CA THR A 11 -19.80 -0.05 -9.94
C THR A 11 -18.40 0.51 -9.72
N ASP A 12 -17.77 1.04 -10.76
CA ASP A 12 -16.43 1.61 -10.64
C ASP A 12 -16.42 2.86 -9.75
N ALA A 13 -17.41 3.73 -9.90
CA ALA A 13 -17.60 4.89 -9.04
C ALA A 13 -17.75 4.48 -7.57
N ALA A 14 -18.53 3.42 -7.29
CA ALA A 14 -18.68 2.89 -5.94
C ALA A 14 -17.35 2.41 -5.35
N LYS A 15 -16.54 1.69 -6.13
CA LYS A 15 -15.19 1.27 -5.70
C LYS A 15 -14.31 2.49 -5.39
N ILE A 16 -14.29 3.47 -6.29
CA ILE A 16 -13.48 4.69 -6.12
C ILE A 16 -13.90 5.46 -4.86
N TYR A 17 -15.19 5.72 -4.65
CA TYR A 17 -15.66 6.44 -3.46
C TYR A 17 -15.42 5.66 -2.17
N GLN A 18 -15.56 4.34 -2.18
CA GLN A 18 -15.26 3.52 -1.00
C GLN A 18 -13.76 3.49 -0.67
N ILE A 19 -12.88 3.50 -1.68
CA ILE A 19 -11.44 3.68 -1.48
C ILE A 19 -11.18 5.05 -0.86
N MET A 20 -11.70 6.12 -1.47
CA MET A 20 -11.52 7.49 -0.99
C MET A 20 -12.00 7.68 0.46
N ALA A 21 -13.12 7.04 0.84
CA ALA A 21 -13.65 7.08 2.20
C ALA A 21 -12.88 6.20 3.19
N SER A 22 -12.16 5.18 2.70
CA SER A 22 -11.39 4.26 3.56
C SER A 22 -9.95 4.74 3.79
N THR A 23 -9.42 5.59 2.92
CA THR A 23 -8.07 6.15 3.08
C THR A 23 -8.03 7.29 4.09
N THR A 24 -7.06 7.27 4.99
CA THR A 24 -6.83 8.35 5.99
C THR A 24 -6.28 9.63 5.36
N GLU A 25 -5.49 9.47 4.30
CA GLU A 25 -4.84 10.52 3.53
C GLU A 25 -5.32 10.47 2.08
N GLN A 26 -5.20 11.59 1.37
CA GLN A 26 -5.52 11.66 -0.06
C GLN A 26 -4.66 10.64 -0.84
N PRO A 27 -5.27 9.64 -1.49
CA PRO A 27 -4.53 8.59 -2.18
C PRO A 27 -3.83 9.15 -3.43
N TYR A 28 -2.67 8.57 -3.75
CA TYR A 28 -2.02 8.84 -5.02
C TYR A 28 -2.84 8.30 -6.18
N LEU A 29 -2.83 8.97 -7.32
CA LEU A 29 -3.56 8.57 -8.52
C LEU A 29 -3.25 7.12 -8.88
N VAL A 30 -1.97 6.70 -8.83
CA VAL A 30 -1.55 5.31 -9.10
C VAL A 30 -2.31 4.25 -8.29
N MET A 31 -2.90 4.60 -7.14
CA MET A 31 -3.72 3.66 -6.37
C MET A 31 -4.88 3.08 -7.19
N PHE A 32 -5.45 3.87 -8.10
CA PHE A 32 -6.60 3.51 -8.92
C PHE A 32 -6.21 2.74 -10.19
N HIS A 33 -4.92 2.62 -10.52
CA HIS A 33 -4.45 1.99 -11.76
C HIS A 33 -4.93 0.54 -11.88
N PHE A 34 -5.02 -0.13 -10.74
CA PHE A 34 -5.38 -1.53 -10.65
C PHE A 34 -6.89 -1.78 -10.62
N LEU A 35 -7.74 -0.75 -10.55
CA LEU A 35 -9.20 -0.93 -10.53
C LEU A 35 -9.74 -1.55 -11.81
N TRP A 36 -9.09 -1.25 -12.93
CA TRP A 36 -9.47 -1.76 -14.24
C TRP A 36 -8.75 -3.06 -14.61
N ASN A 37 -7.88 -3.55 -13.71
CA ASN A 37 -7.22 -4.83 -13.88
C ASN A 37 -8.14 -5.95 -13.37
N SER A 38 -8.33 -7.01 -14.17
CA SER A 38 -9.17 -8.14 -13.79
C SER A 38 -8.54 -9.07 -12.75
N ASN A 39 -7.26 -8.90 -12.41
CA ASN A 39 -6.58 -9.76 -11.44
C ASN A 39 -6.80 -9.24 -10.00
N PRO A 40 -7.62 -9.91 -9.16
CA PRO A 40 -7.87 -9.47 -7.78
C PRO A 40 -6.63 -9.57 -6.88
N HIS A 41 -5.60 -10.32 -7.29
CA HIS A 41 -4.36 -10.51 -6.55
C HIS A 41 -3.19 -9.74 -7.17
N PHE A 42 -3.46 -8.62 -7.86
CA PHE A 42 -2.45 -7.80 -8.53
C PHE A 42 -1.28 -7.37 -7.61
N GLY A 43 -1.53 -7.16 -6.31
CA GLY A 43 -0.47 -6.87 -5.32
C GLY A 43 0.60 -7.98 -5.22
N LEU A 44 0.20 -9.25 -5.37
CA LEU A 44 1.12 -10.39 -5.42
C LEU A 44 1.77 -10.52 -6.80
N ALA A 45 0.98 -10.33 -7.86
CA ALA A 45 1.42 -10.59 -9.24
C ALA A 45 2.33 -9.49 -9.84
N THR A 46 2.28 -8.27 -9.31
CA THR A 46 3.09 -7.14 -9.81
C THR A 46 4.58 -7.46 -9.69
N ALA A 47 5.40 -7.10 -10.67
CA ALA A 47 6.84 -7.32 -10.58
C ALA A 47 7.52 -6.34 -9.60
N THR A 48 8.54 -6.81 -8.86
CA THR A 48 9.37 -5.96 -7.99
C THR A 48 10.46 -5.26 -8.81
N THR A 49 10.03 -4.32 -9.64
CA THR A 49 10.91 -3.50 -10.49
C THR A 49 10.36 -2.08 -10.58
N PRO A 50 11.18 -1.02 -10.42
CA PRO A 50 10.68 0.35 -10.49
C PRO A 50 10.02 0.67 -11.84
N TYR A 51 8.97 1.48 -11.83
CA TYR A 51 8.47 2.06 -13.07
C TYR A 51 9.51 2.97 -13.73
N SER A 52 9.63 2.86 -15.05
CA SER A 52 10.26 3.87 -15.88
C SER A 52 9.42 5.15 -15.92
N LEU A 53 10.06 6.28 -16.26
CA LEU A 53 9.36 7.55 -16.42
C LEU A 53 8.32 7.51 -17.56
N GLN A 54 8.55 6.68 -18.57
CA GLN A 54 7.60 6.51 -19.68
C GLN A 54 6.34 5.79 -19.21
N GLU A 55 6.49 4.66 -18.52
CA GLU A 55 5.35 3.91 -17.95
C GLU A 55 4.53 4.80 -17.00
N ILE A 56 5.18 5.64 -16.17
CA ILE A 56 4.47 6.56 -15.26
C ILE A 56 3.64 7.58 -16.06
N ARG A 57 4.21 8.14 -17.13
CA ARG A 57 3.50 9.12 -17.98
C ARG A 57 2.30 8.50 -18.65
N GLU A 58 2.48 7.35 -19.29
CA GLU A 58 1.41 6.63 -19.99
C GLU A 58 0.27 6.26 -19.03
N MET A 59 0.61 5.63 -17.90
CA MET A 59 -0.34 5.30 -16.84
C MET A 59 -1.11 6.55 -16.39
N THR A 60 -0.43 7.65 -16.07
CA THR A 60 -1.10 8.86 -15.58
C THR A 60 -2.03 9.47 -16.63
N GLN A 61 -1.61 9.52 -17.89
CA GLN A 61 -2.40 10.08 -18.99
C GLN A 61 -3.67 9.27 -19.23
N GLU A 62 -3.61 7.96 -19.08
CA GLU A 62 -4.76 7.07 -19.20
C GLU A 62 -5.73 7.21 -18.01
N MET A 63 -5.20 7.31 -16.80
CA MET A 63 -6.01 7.28 -15.57
C MET A 63 -6.89 8.52 -15.36
N ARG A 64 -6.38 9.69 -15.75
CA ARG A 64 -7.10 10.97 -15.58
C ARG A 64 -8.49 10.97 -16.24
N PRO A 65 -8.63 10.70 -17.55
CA PRO A 65 -9.95 10.67 -18.18
C PRO A 65 -10.83 9.55 -17.61
N GLN A 66 -10.25 8.40 -17.25
CA GLN A 66 -11.01 7.29 -16.69
C GLN A 66 -11.63 7.62 -15.33
N LEU A 67 -10.91 8.34 -14.46
CA LEU A 67 -11.42 8.76 -13.16
C LEU A 67 -12.50 9.84 -13.32
N ASN A 68 -12.27 10.83 -14.19
CA ASN A 68 -13.22 11.90 -14.45
C ASN A 68 -14.55 11.37 -15.00
N ALA A 69 -14.51 10.44 -15.96
CA ALA A 69 -15.70 9.83 -16.53
C ALA A 69 -16.57 9.09 -15.49
N ARG A 70 -15.93 8.50 -14.47
CA ARG A 70 -16.61 7.68 -13.45
C ARG A 70 -17.16 8.49 -12.27
N CYS A 71 -16.48 9.58 -11.92
CA CYS A 71 -16.74 10.28 -10.66
C CYS A 71 -17.37 11.68 -10.81
N THR A 72 -17.78 12.05 -12.03
CA THR A 72 -18.73 13.16 -12.32
C THR A 72 -18.57 14.39 -11.42
N ASP A 73 -17.44 15.09 -11.53
CA ASP A 73 -17.11 16.33 -10.81
C ASP A 73 -17.11 16.27 -9.27
N LEU A 74 -17.16 15.08 -8.65
CA LEU A 74 -17.07 14.96 -7.18
C LEU A 74 -15.63 14.80 -6.70
N LEU A 75 -14.72 14.41 -7.59
CA LEU A 75 -13.30 14.25 -7.32
C LEU A 75 -12.48 15.17 -8.23
N ASP A 76 -11.30 15.54 -7.74
CA ASP A 76 -10.30 16.31 -8.49
C ASP A 76 -8.91 15.64 -8.37
N ILE A 77 -8.03 15.94 -9.32
CA ILE A 77 -6.65 15.44 -9.37
C ILE A 77 -5.69 16.60 -9.19
N ILE A 78 -5.12 16.71 -8.00
CA ILE A 78 -4.13 17.75 -7.67
C ILE A 78 -2.71 17.28 -7.98
N THR A 79 -1.84 18.24 -8.26
CA THR A 79 -0.42 18.01 -8.50
C THR A 79 0.39 18.39 -7.28
N VAL A 80 1.24 17.48 -6.81
CA VAL A 80 2.17 17.67 -5.69
C VAL A 80 3.56 17.93 -6.26
N SER A 81 4.16 19.06 -5.88
CA SER A 81 5.52 19.43 -6.28
C SER A 81 6.57 18.78 -5.39
N GLY A 82 7.78 18.56 -5.93
CA GLY A 82 8.94 18.06 -5.15
C GLY A 82 8.91 16.57 -4.81
N VAL A 83 7.97 15.80 -5.39
CA VAL A 83 7.87 14.35 -5.22
C VAL A 83 8.25 13.60 -6.50
N HIS A 84 8.45 12.28 -6.41
CA HIS A 84 8.69 11.45 -7.58
C HIS A 84 7.47 11.48 -8.53
N PRO A 85 7.64 11.42 -9.87
CA PRO A 85 6.53 11.40 -10.82
C PRO A 85 5.44 10.35 -10.53
N LEU A 86 5.82 9.20 -9.97
CA LEU A 86 4.90 8.14 -9.54
C LEU A 86 3.83 8.61 -8.53
N TRP A 87 4.20 9.58 -7.69
CA TRP A 87 3.39 10.11 -6.58
C TRP A 87 3.03 11.58 -6.78
N GLN A 88 3.24 12.11 -7.99
CA GLN A 88 3.00 13.51 -8.32
C GLN A 88 1.51 13.87 -8.28
N TYR A 89 0.62 12.90 -8.51
CA TYR A 89 -0.81 13.16 -8.57
C TYR A 89 -1.53 12.52 -7.41
N LYS A 90 -2.39 13.29 -6.75
CA LYS A 90 -3.30 12.83 -5.69
C LYS A 90 -4.74 13.04 -6.09
N VAL A 91 -5.60 12.13 -5.68
CA VAL A 91 -7.05 12.24 -5.86
C VAL A 91 -7.65 12.83 -4.58
N VAL A 92 -8.49 13.83 -4.75
CA VAL A 92 -9.13 14.56 -3.64
C VAL A 92 -10.63 14.68 -3.89
N PHE A 93 -11.40 14.82 -2.82
CA PHE A 93 -12.78 15.29 -2.97
C PHE A 93 -12.76 16.76 -3.40
N LEU A 94 -13.59 17.11 -4.38
CA LEU A 94 -13.67 18.49 -4.88
C LEU A 94 -14.04 19.48 -3.76
N HIS A 95 -14.94 19.06 -2.86
CA HIS A 95 -15.34 19.85 -1.70
C HIS A 95 -15.42 19.02 -0.42
N ARG A 96 -15.20 19.68 0.73
CA ARG A 96 -15.40 19.09 2.05
C ARG A 96 -16.83 18.53 2.22
N THR A 97 -17.83 19.22 1.69
CA THR A 97 -19.24 18.77 1.74
C THR A 97 -19.47 17.49 0.93
N VAL A 98 -18.72 17.28 -0.16
CA VAL A 98 -18.75 16.03 -0.93
C VAL A 98 -18.18 14.90 -0.10
N ARG A 99 -17.05 15.12 0.59
CA ARG A 99 -16.47 14.15 1.53
C ARG A 99 -17.48 13.76 2.62
N GLU A 100 -18.05 14.75 3.30
CA GLU A 100 -19.03 14.54 4.37
C GLU A 100 -20.26 13.77 3.87
N TYR A 101 -20.73 14.08 2.66
CA TYR A 101 -21.82 13.34 2.03
C TYR A 101 -21.45 11.88 1.75
N ILE A 102 -20.28 11.61 1.15
CA ILE A 102 -19.81 10.26 0.81
C ILE A 102 -19.57 9.41 2.06
N GLU A 103 -19.09 10.01 3.15
CA GLU A 103 -18.89 9.34 4.44
C GLU A 103 -20.21 9.10 5.20
N GLY A 104 -21.29 9.78 4.79
CA GLY A 104 -22.63 9.66 5.37
C GLY A 104 -23.34 8.35 5.06
N GLN A 105 -24.30 7.99 5.93
CA GLN A 105 -25.02 6.72 5.87
C GLN A 105 -25.78 6.52 4.55
N THR A 106 -26.46 7.56 4.06
CA THR A 106 -27.20 7.50 2.79
C THR A 106 -26.30 7.19 1.60
N ALA A 107 -25.11 7.80 1.53
CA ALA A 107 -24.18 7.50 0.45
C ALA A 107 -23.64 6.06 0.57
N LYS A 108 -23.28 5.62 1.78
CA LYS A 108 -22.84 4.23 2.04
C LYS A 108 -23.87 3.21 1.56
N GLU A 109 -25.16 3.45 1.80
CA GLU A 109 -26.24 2.58 1.33
C GLU A 109 -26.33 2.54 -0.20
N ILE A 110 -26.30 3.71 -0.87
CA ILE A 110 -26.32 3.80 -2.33
C ILE A 110 -25.12 3.08 -2.95
N LEU A 111 -23.91 3.35 -2.43
CA LEU A 111 -22.68 2.74 -2.93
C LEU A 111 -22.66 1.22 -2.68
N GLY A 112 -23.16 0.78 -1.53
CA GLY A 112 -23.32 -0.64 -1.20
C GLY A 112 -24.28 -1.36 -2.14
N GLN A 113 -25.39 -0.71 -2.52
CA GLN A 113 -26.31 -1.24 -3.53
C GLN A 113 -25.65 -1.39 -4.91
N TRP A 114 -24.88 -0.39 -5.35
CA TRP A 114 -24.16 -0.45 -6.64
C TRP A 114 -23.14 -1.58 -6.71
N ILE A 115 -22.42 -1.85 -5.62
CA ILE A 115 -21.50 -3.00 -5.54
C ILE A 115 -22.28 -4.32 -5.54
N SER A 116 -23.33 -4.42 -4.73
CA SER A 116 -24.12 -5.66 -4.60
C SER A 116 -24.76 -6.08 -5.93
N GLN A 117 -25.17 -5.11 -6.75
CA GLN A 117 -25.72 -5.35 -8.09
C GLN A 117 -24.70 -5.92 -9.08
N ALA A 118 -23.41 -5.59 -8.91
CA ALA A 118 -22.34 -6.07 -9.78
C ALA A 118 -21.99 -7.56 -9.57
N LYS A 119 -22.54 -8.21 -8.53
CA LYS A 119 -22.17 -9.58 -8.09
C LYS A 119 -20.67 -9.74 -7.79
N GLU A 120 -19.95 -8.64 -7.61
CA GLU A 120 -18.54 -8.62 -7.26
C GLU A 120 -18.38 -8.40 -5.76
N GLN A 121 -17.47 -9.16 -5.15
CA GLN A 121 -17.04 -8.88 -3.78
C GLN A 121 -15.92 -7.85 -3.84
N PHE A 122 -16.20 -6.64 -3.34
CA PHE A 122 -15.22 -5.58 -3.22
C PHE A 122 -15.10 -5.14 -1.77
N ASN A 123 -13.89 -5.22 -1.23
CA ASN A 123 -13.55 -4.62 0.06
C ASN A 123 -12.48 -3.55 -0.18
N PRO A 124 -12.75 -2.28 0.19
CA PRO A 124 -11.82 -1.18 -0.08
C PRO A 124 -10.50 -1.35 0.68
N ASP A 125 -10.51 -1.88 1.91
CA ASP A 125 -9.30 -2.07 2.71
C ASP A 125 -8.38 -3.15 2.11
N ILE A 126 -8.95 -4.28 1.64
CA ILE A 126 -8.19 -5.29 0.89
C ILE A 126 -7.59 -4.68 -0.38
N TYR A 127 -8.39 -3.94 -1.16
CA TYR A 127 -7.90 -3.30 -2.38
C TYR A 127 -6.75 -2.32 -2.08
N ILE A 128 -6.90 -1.49 -1.04
CA ILE A 128 -5.86 -0.55 -0.60
C ILE A 128 -4.58 -1.31 -0.23
N CYS A 129 -4.67 -2.39 0.56
CA CYS A 129 -3.51 -3.22 0.89
C CYS A 129 -2.78 -3.72 -0.37
N HIS A 130 -3.51 -4.31 -1.32
CA HIS A 130 -2.92 -4.81 -2.56
C HIS A 130 -2.30 -3.69 -3.41
N SER A 131 -2.96 -2.53 -3.49
CA SER A 131 -2.48 -1.34 -4.20
C SER A 131 -1.22 -0.76 -3.60
N LEU A 132 -1.13 -0.71 -2.27
CA LEU A 132 0.05 -0.21 -1.58
C LEU A 132 1.24 -1.17 -1.78
N VAL A 133 1.04 -2.49 -1.72
CA VAL A 133 2.12 -3.45 -2.03
C VAL A 133 2.58 -3.32 -3.49
N ALA A 134 1.65 -3.23 -4.45
CA ALA A 134 2.02 -3.03 -5.84
C ALA A 134 2.79 -1.72 -6.07
N GLN A 135 2.35 -0.62 -5.45
CA GLN A 135 3.06 0.66 -5.49
C GLN A 135 4.46 0.57 -4.87
N ILE A 136 4.59 -0.10 -3.71
CA ILE A 136 5.87 -0.30 -3.05
C ILE A 136 6.78 -1.10 -3.97
N LYS A 137 6.35 -2.21 -4.56
CA LYS A 137 7.14 -3.05 -5.49
C LYS A 137 7.66 -2.29 -6.71
N ARG A 138 6.90 -1.30 -7.18
CA ARG A 138 7.22 -0.45 -8.33
C ARG A 138 7.87 0.90 -7.95
N ALA A 139 8.19 1.10 -6.67
CA ALA A 139 8.75 2.35 -6.18
C ALA A 139 10.19 2.58 -6.69
N PRO A 140 10.62 3.84 -6.86
CA PRO A 140 12.02 4.17 -7.09
C PRO A 140 12.89 3.74 -5.90
N LEU A 141 14.04 3.10 -6.19
CA LEU A 141 14.97 2.58 -5.17
C LEU A 141 15.90 3.64 -4.55
N LYS A 142 15.64 4.94 -4.80
CA LYS A 142 16.53 5.99 -4.30
C LYS A 142 16.38 6.17 -2.78
N PRO A 143 17.50 6.36 -2.04
CA PRO A 143 17.54 6.58 -0.60
C PRO A 143 16.44 7.49 -0.03
N GLN A 144 16.20 8.65 -0.65
CA GLN A 144 15.25 9.64 -0.13
C GLN A 144 13.80 9.14 -0.06
N TYR A 145 13.40 8.20 -0.93
CA TYR A 145 12.04 7.66 -0.95
C TYR A 145 11.86 6.52 0.05
N LEU A 146 12.96 5.83 0.38
CA LEU A 146 13.01 4.71 1.30
C LEU A 146 13.26 5.15 2.75
N ALA A 147 13.80 6.35 2.98
CA ALA A 147 14.03 6.89 4.32
C ALA A 147 12.78 6.84 5.22
N GLU A 148 12.97 6.95 6.54
CA GLU A 148 11.88 6.91 7.55
C GLU A 148 10.74 7.90 7.28
N GLN A 149 11.06 9.07 6.73
CA GLN A 149 10.07 10.09 6.31
C GLN A 149 9.77 10.08 4.80
N GLY A 150 10.36 9.15 4.07
CA GLY A 150 10.16 8.97 2.64
C GLY A 150 8.80 8.36 2.30
N THR A 151 8.40 8.48 1.05
CA THR A 151 7.07 8.06 0.58
C THR A 151 6.80 6.58 0.80
N VAL A 152 7.80 5.70 0.63
CA VAL A 152 7.61 4.25 0.86
C VAL A 152 7.26 3.97 2.33
N SER A 153 7.88 4.67 3.28
CA SER A 153 7.53 4.57 4.70
C SER A 153 6.10 5.04 4.99
N GLN A 154 5.62 6.07 4.29
CA GLN A 154 4.23 6.53 4.40
C GLN A 154 3.25 5.48 3.85
N LEU A 155 3.56 4.87 2.70
CA LEU A 155 2.75 3.79 2.12
C LEU A 155 2.66 2.58 3.06
N ILE A 156 3.74 2.25 3.77
CA ILE A 156 3.76 1.12 4.71
C ILE A 156 2.91 1.41 5.95
N LYS A 157 2.91 2.65 6.46
CA LYS A 157 2.01 3.07 7.55
C LYS A 157 0.53 2.96 7.13
N GLN A 158 0.21 3.41 5.92
CA GLN A 158 -1.14 3.29 5.36
C GLN A 158 -1.54 1.82 5.14
N PHE A 159 -0.58 0.98 4.73
CA PHE A 159 -0.79 -0.45 4.58
C PHE A 159 -1.13 -1.10 5.91
N ALA A 160 -0.35 -0.82 6.97
CA ALA A 160 -0.62 -1.33 8.31
C ALA A 160 -2.01 -0.93 8.83
N HIS A 161 -2.40 0.33 8.62
CA HIS A 161 -3.73 0.81 8.99
C HIS A 161 -4.85 0.02 8.29
N SER A 162 -4.73 -0.17 6.98
CA SER A 162 -5.74 -0.88 6.18
C SER A 162 -5.76 -2.37 6.51
N ALA A 163 -4.59 -2.99 6.68
CA ALA A 163 -4.46 -4.41 7.04
C ALA A 163 -5.07 -4.70 8.41
N ARG A 164 -4.88 -3.79 9.38
CA ARG A 164 -5.53 -3.89 10.70
C ARG A 164 -7.06 -3.90 10.57
N ARG A 165 -7.62 -3.00 9.76
CA ARG A 165 -9.06 -2.98 9.50
C ARG A 165 -9.57 -4.25 8.84
N VAL A 166 -8.83 -4.82 7.88
CA VAL A 166 -9.17 -6.12 7.26
C VAL A 166 -9.21 -7.23 8.31
N GLN A 167 -8.20 -7.29 9.18
CA GLN A 167 -8.15 -8.27 10.26
C GLN A 167 -9.33 -8.10 11.24
N ASP A 168 -9.67 -6.85 11.60
CA ASP A 168 -10.68 -6.57 12.62
C ASP A 168 -12.10 -6.83 12.08
N THR A 169 -12.32 -6.56 10.79
CA THR A 169 -13.64 -6.66 10.15
C THR A 169 -13.91 -8.03 9.55
N LEU A 170 -12.89 -8.70 8.98
CA LEU A 170 -13.04 -9.95 8.25
C LEU A 170 -12.36 -11.14 8.96
N GLY A 171 -11.56 -10.92 9.99
CA GLY A 171 -10.75 -11.96 10.61
C GLY A 171 -9.63 -12.48 9.70
N ASP A 172 -9.31 -11.76 8.62
CA ASP A 172 -8.30 -12.17 7.65
C ASP A 172 -6.95 -11.48 7.91
N PRO A 173 -5.90 -12.20 8.30
CA PRO A 173 -4.56 -11.65 8.50
C PRO A 173 -3.83 -11.23 7.22
N GLN A 174 -4.33 -11.58 6.03
CA GLN A 174 -3.68 -11.27 4.75
C GLN A 174 -2.22 -11.78 4.66
N VAL A 175 -1.95 -12.97 5.23
CA VAL A 175 -0.58 -13.53 5.41
C VAL A 175 0.26 -13.46 4.15
N LYS A 176 -0.30 -13.89 3.00
CA LYS A 176 0.43 -13.92 1.73
C LYS A 176 0.91 -12.53 1.31
N LEU A 177 0.08 -11.51 1.52
CA LEU A 177 0.38 -10.13 1.13
C LEU A 177 1.39 -9.49 2.08
N LEU A 178 1.31 -9.77 3.38
CA LEU A 178 2.30 -9.34 4.37
C LEU A 178 3.67 -9.99 4.12
N ASN A 179 3.72 -11.28 3.78
CA ASN A 179 4.97 -11.95 3.40
C ASN A 179 5.56 -11.35 2.11
N GLU A 180 4.71 -11.01 1.14
CA GLU A 180 5.15 -10.34 -0.09
C GLU A 180 5.73 -8.94 0.19
N LEU A 181 5.11 -8.19 1.11
CA LEU A 181 5.64 -6.92 1.57
C LEU A 181 7.00 -7.10 2.25
N GLU A 182 7.13 -8.05 3.18
CA GLU A 182 8.41 -8.36 3.84
C GLU A 182 9.52 -8.68 2.82
N ALA A 183 9.24 -9.58 1.87
CA ALA A 183 10.19 -9.97 0.83
C ALA A 183 10.62 -8.78 -0.05
N THR A 184 9.67 -7.90 -0.39
CA THR A 184 9.93 -6.67 -1.15
C THR A 184 10.87 -5.73 -0.39
N LEU A 185 10.59 -5.48 0.89
CA LEU A 185 11.41 -4.59 1.73
C LEU A 185 12.81 -5.16 1.96
N GLU A 186 12.93 -6.47 2.11
CA GLU A 186 14.21 -7.16 2.25
C GLU A 186 15.05 -7.07 0.96
N SER A 187 14.41 -7.17 -0.21
CA SER A 187 15.07 -6.92 -1.51
C SER A 187 15.63 -5.48 -1.59
N TYR A 188 14.86 -4.49 -1.14
CA TYR A 188 15.30 -3.09 -1.13
C TYR A 188 16.49 -2.86 -0.21
N ARG A 189 16.46 -3.49 0.97
CA ARG A 189 17.58 -3.47 1.92
C ARG A 189 18.86 -4.02 1.30
N ARG A 190 18.79 -5.17 0.63
CA ARG A 190 19.95 -5.78 -0.05
C ARG A 190 20.48 -4.89 -1.17
N SER A 191 19.58 -4.32 -1.97
CA SER A 191 19.94 -3.36 -3.01
C SER A 191 20.67 -2.15 -2.43
N GLN A 192 20.21 -1.59 -1.31
CA GLN A 192 20.90 -0.45 -0.67
C GLN A 192 22.25 -0.82 -0.08
N ALA A 193 22.38 -1.99 0.54
CA ALA A 193 23.65 -2.47 1.11
C ALA A 193 24.75 -2.60 0.05
N ALA A 194 24.39 -3.03 -1.17
CA ALA A 194 25.32 -3.10 -2.29
C ALA A 194 25.82 -1.71 -2.76
N HIS A 195 25.08 -0.63 -2.46
CA HIS A 195 25.40 0.75 -2.85
C HIS A 195 25.79 1.62 -1.63
N ALA A 196 26.14 0.98 -0.50
CA ALA A 196 26.30 1.62 0.81
C ALA A 196 27.55 2.51 0.99
N THR A 197 28.39 2.67 -0.04
CA THR A 197 29.54 3.60 0.02
C THR A 197 29.13 5.08 0.07
N THR A 198 27.85 5.40 -0.13
CA THR A 198 27.40 6.80 -0.33
C THR A 198 26.29 7.26 0.64
N TYR A 199 25.61 6.38 1.37
CA TYR A 199 24.38 6.78 2.08
C TYR A 199 24.22 6.19 3.48
N HIS A 200 24.22 7.05 4.51
CA HIS A 200 23.66 6.75 5.83
C HIS A 200 22.13 6.82 5.75
N THR A 201 21.47 5.78 5.24
CA THR A 201 20.01 5.72 5.27
C THR A 201 19.52 5.04 6.54
N SER A 202 18.81 5.80 7.38
CA SER A 202 17.94 5.24 8.41
C SER A 202 16.68 4.70 7.74
N PHE A 203 16.82 3.57 7.04
CA PHE A 203 15.66 2.74 6.73
C PHE A 203 15.08 2.27 8.07
N TRP A 204 13.79 2.48 8.33
CA TRP A 204 13.20 2.18 9.65
C TRP A 204 13.29 0.68 10.00
N TYR A 205 13.46 -0.18 8.99
CA TYR A 205 13.76 -1.61 9.11
C TYR A 205 15.17 -1.94 9.64
N SER A 206 16.02 -0.95 9.87
CA SER A 206 17.36 -1.15 10.45
C SER A 206 17.33 -1.41 11.97
N LYS A 207 16.25 -1.05 12.65
CA LYS A 207 16.13 -1.09 14.12
C LYS A 207 15.20 -2.18 14.66
N ALA A 208 14.35 -2.77 13.80
CA ALA A 208 13.36 -3.78 14.17
C ALA A 208 13.19 -4.83 13.06
N THR A 209 12.77 -6.06 13.42
CA THR A 209 12.33 -7.09 12.46
C THR A 209 10.98 -6.73 11.85
N PHE A 210 10.60 -7.36 10.72
CA PHE A 210 9.23 -7.22 10.19
C PHE A 210 8.20 -7.68 11.21
N MET A 211 8.51 -8.73 11.97
CA MET A 211 7.64 -9.24 13.03
C MET A 211 7.44 -8.23 14.16
N GLN A 212 8.52 -7.60 14.63
CA GLN A 212 8.44 -6.54 15.64
C GLN A 212 7.65 -5.32 15.15
N TRP A 213 7.79 -4.98 13.86
CA TRP A 213 6.96 -3.94 13.25
C TRP A 213 5.49 -4.36 13.17
N ALA A 214 5.19 -5.57 12.72
CA ALA A 214 3.83 -6.07 12.60
C ALA A 214 3.12 -6.13 13.97
N ASP A 215 3.84 -6.56 15.01
CA ASP A 215 3.38 -6.57 16.40
C ASP A 215 3.09 -5.14 16.90
N LYS A 216 4.03 -4.20 16.71
CA LYS A 216 3.84 -2.78 17.04
C LYS A 216 2.63 -2.17 16.31
N GLU A 217 2.40 -2.59 15.07
CA GLU A 217 1.24 -2.17 14.27
C GLU A 217 -0.04 -2.97 14.58
N ASN A 218 -0.07 -3.73 15.67
CA ASN A 218 -1.22 -4.52 16.13
C ASN A 218 -1.77 -5.49 15.08
N LEU A 219 -0.91 -6.08 14.24
CA LEU A 219 -1.30 -7.10 13.26
C LEU A 219 -1.25 -8.51 13.90
N SER A 220 -1.98 -8.68 15.00
CA SER A 220 -1.88 -9.83 15.90
C SER A 220 -2.24 -11.16 15.23
N LEU A 221 -3.20 -11.16 14.29
CA LEU A 221 -3.58 -12.37 13.56
C LEU A 221 -2.43 -12.84 12.65
N TYR A 222 -1.71 -11.91 12.02
CA TYR A 222 -0.53 -12.24 11.22
C TYR A 222 0.61 -12.75 12.08
N VAL A 223 0.90 -12.07 13.20
CA VAL A 223 1.96 -12.47 14.14
C VAL A 223 1.70 -13.89 14.66
N SER A 224 0.46 -14.18 15.06
CA SER A 224 0.05 -15.50 15.53
C SER A 224 0.16 -16.56 14.45
N ALA A 225 -0.31 -16.26 13.22
CA ALA A 225 -0.23 -17.19 12.09
C ALA A 225 1.23 -17.55 11.74
N ARG A 226 2.14 -16.57 11.78
CA ARG A 226 3.57 -16.78 11.54
C ARG A 226 4.23 -17.57 12.66
N ALA A 227 3.98 -17.23 13.92
CA ALA A 227 4.54 -17.94 15.08
C ALA A 227 4.12 -19.42 15.14
N ASN A 228 2.89 -19.74 14.71
CA ASN A 228 2.43 -21.12 14.61
C ASN A 228 3.12 -21.92 13.49
N THR A 229 3.60 -21.24 12.44
CA THR A 229 4.27 -21.88 11.30
C THR A 229 5.77 -22.00 11.52
N ASP A 230 6.36 -21.01 12.21
CA ASP A 230 7.80 -20.93 12.47
C ASP A 230 8.03 -20.46 13.92
N PRO A 231 8.35 -21.38 14.85
CA PRO A 231 8.58 -21.04 16.26
C PRO A 231 9.72 -20.05 16.49
N SER A 232 10.67 -19.90 15.54
CA SER A 232 11.77 -18.95 15.65
C SER A 232 11.30 -17.48 15.61
N VAL A 233 10.08 -17.23 15.12
CA VAL A 233 9.41 -15.93 15.16
C VAL A 233 9.25 -15.40 16.59
N VAL A 234 9.07 -16.30 17.57
CA VAL A 234 8.93 -15.91 18.98
C VAL A 234 10.27 -15.40 19.54
N GLU A 235 11.39 -15.93 19.06
CA GLU A 235 12.72 -15.41 19.41
C GLU A 235 12.96 -14.04 18.76
N ASP A 236 12.54 -13.87 17.50
CA ASP A 236 12.63 -12.61 16.75
C ASP A 236 11.82 -11.46 17.36
N LEU A 237 10.68 -11.74 18.01
CA LEU A 237 9.90 -10.73 18.73
C LEU A 237 10.65 -10.20 19.98
N ASN A 238 11.40 -11.08 20.65
CA ASN A 238 12.04 -10.79 21.92
C ASN A 238 13.50 -10.27 21.81
N GLN A 239 14.11 -10.30 20.62
CA GLN A 239 15.50 -9.88 20.43
C GLN A 239 15.64 -8.51 19.74
N PRO A 240 16.35 -7.52 20.34
CA PRO A 240 16.71 -6.30 19.63
C PRO A 240 17.74 -6.61 18.52
N ARG A 241 17.43 -6.25 17.26
CA ARG A 241 18.29 -6.54 16.08
C ARG A 241 19.73 -6.01 16.15
N LEU A 242 20.03 -5.07 17.05
CA LEU A 242 21.41 -4.64 17.33
C LEU A 242 22.31 -5.81 17.80
N ALA A 243 21.74 -6.87 18.36
CA ALA A 243 22.45 -8.09 18.75
C ALA A 243 22.80 -9.00 17.55
N MET A 244 21.95 -9.07 16.52
CA MET A 244 22.20 -9.88 15.31
C MET A 244 23.39 -9.39 14.47
N ARG A 245 23.79 -8.12 14.65
CA ARG A 245 24.94 -7.52 13.95
C ARG A 245 26.30 -8.10 14.39
N ARG A 246 26.37 -8.77 15.54
CA ARG A 246 27.61 -9.41 16.04
C ARG A 246 27.84 -10.80 15.46
N ASN A 247 26.80 -11.56 15.15
CA ASN A 247 26.96 -12.99 14.81
C ASN A 247 27.21 -13.26 13.32
N THR A 248 27.12 -12.26 12.45
CA THR A 248 27.38 -12.42 10.99
C THR A 248 28.77 -11.97 10.56
N LEU A 249 29.62 -11.48 11.48
CA LEU A 249 31.02 -11.10 11.20
C LEU A 249 32.06 -12.09 11.76
N GLU A 250 31.63 -13.17 12.43
CA GLU A 250 32.52 -14.22 12.92
C GLU A 250 32.31 -15.54 12.18
N PHE A 251 32.55 -15.57 10.86
CA PHE A 251 32.94 -16.82 10.18
C PHE A 251 33.92 -16.52 9.05
N GLY A 252 35.19 -16.40 9.44
CA GLY A 252 36.33 -16.77 8.60
C GLY A 252 37.27 -17.59 9.48
N PRO A 253 37.32 -18.92 9.36
CA PRO A 253 38.30 -19.70 10.10
C PRO A 253 39.69 -19.37 9.53
N GLY A 254 40.64 -19.14 10.43
CA GLY A 254 42.03 -18.93 10.07
C GLY A 254 42.56 -20.06 9.19
N SER A 255 43.45 -19.70 8.28
CA SER A 255 44.45 -20.60 7.73
C SER A 255 45.72 -19.81 7.49
N LYS A 256 46.80 -20.47 7.88
CA LYS A 256 48.16 -20.00 8.13
C LYS A 256 48.85 -19.38 6.92
#